data_AF-A0A9D2LFS6-F1
#
_entry.id   AF-A0A9D2LFS6-F1
#
_cell.length_a   1.000
_cell.length_b   1.000
_cell.length_c   1.000
_cell.angle_alpha   90.00
_cell.angle_beta   90.00
_cell.angle_gamma   90.00
#
_symmetry.space_group_name_H-M   'P 1'
#
loop_
_entity.id
_entity.type
_entity.pdbx_description
1 polymer ?
#
loop_
_entity_poly.entity_id
_entity_poly.type
_entity_poly.pdbx_seq_one_letter_code
_entity_poly.pdbx_strand_id
1 'polypeptide(L)'
;MHIGEFAERTGLSSRTLRHYEDIGLIPRTGRTEGGFRLYTEEDLRRMLTIRRMKALGYSTREMGELLELLDIFEGQVPEEERESARARLLATLEDAQLRREKLARQVERADEFLGILRERLS
;
A
#
# COMPACT_ATOMS: atom_id res chain seq x y z
N MET A 1 -7.24 10.16 15.00
CA MET A 1 -7.28 8.75 15.44
C MET A 1 -6.04 8.43 16.24
N HIS A 2 -6.16 7.70 17.35
CA HIS A 2 -4.98 7.15 18.06
C HIS A 2 -4.48 5.86 17.37
N ILE A 3 -3.30 5.37 17.77
CA ILE A 3 -2.69 4.17 17.16
C ILE A 3 -3.56 2.91 17.25
N GLY A 4 -4.38 2.77 18.30
CA GLY A 4 -5.28 1.62 18.46
C GLY A 4 -6.38 1.61 17.39
N GLU A 5 -7.12 2.71 17.28
CA GLU A 5 -8.14 2.91 16.24
C GLU A 5 -7.54 2.80 14.83
N PHE A 6 -6.35 3.37 14.62
CA PHE A 6 -5.66 3.30 13.33
C PHE A 6 -5.24 1.87 12.99
N ALA A 7 -4.72 1.11 13.96
CA ALA A 7 -4.38 -0.30 13.79
C ALA A 7 -5.60 -1.15 13.41
N GLU A 8 -6.73 -0.92 14.09
CA GLU A 8 -8.00 -1.60 13.82
C GLU A 8 -8.49 -1.30 12.39
N ARG A 9 -8.58 -0.02 12.02
CA ARG A 9 -9.07 0.40 10.69
C ARG A 9 -8.15 -0.02 9.55
N THR A 10 -6.85 -0.11 9.78
CA THR A 10 -5.88 -0.58 8.77
C THR A 10 -5.80 -2.11 8.71
N GLY A 11 -6.20 -2.80 9.78
CA GLY A 11 -5.99 -4.23 9.98
C GLY A 11 -4.52 -4.60 10.20
N LEU A 12 -3.68 -3.64 10.58
CA LEU A 12 -2.25 -3.83 10.79
C LEU A 12 -1.90 -3.77 12.27
N SER A 13 -0.93 -4.57 12.69
CA SER A 13 -0.43 -4.51 14.07
C SER A 13 0.23 -3.16 14.33
N SER A 14 0.14 -2.64 15.56
CA SER A 14 0.87 -1.42 15.94
C SER A 14 2.38 -1.52 15.75
N ARG A 15 2.95 -2.74 15.75
CA ARG A 15 4.35 -2.99 15.39
C ARG A 15 4.62 -2.69 13.92
N THR A 16 3.76 -3.17 13.01
CA THR A 16 3.84 -2.91 11.57
C THR A 16 3.69 -1.41 11.28
N LEU A 17 2.73 -0.75 11.95
CA LEU A 17 2.54 0.69 11.84
C LEU A 17 3.83 1.45 12.19
N ARG A 18 4.41 1.17 13.37
CA ARG A 18 5.68 1.80 13.80
C ARG A 18 6.82 1.51 12.83
N HIS A 19 6.93 0.27 12.34
CA HIS A 19 7.96 -0.07 11.35
C HIS A 19 7.84 0.79 10.07
N TYR A 20 6.62 1.00 9.55
CA TYR A 20 6.40 1.84 8.38
C TYR A 20 6.70 3.32 8.64
N GLU A 21 6.47 3.81 9.85
CA GLU A 21 6.90 5.16 10.26
C GLU A 21 8.43 5.27 10.37
N ASP A 22 9.08 4.21 10.87
CA ASP A 22 10.52 4.19 11.10
C ASP A 22 11.31 4.18 9.79
N ILE A 23 10.80 3.49 8.78
CA ILE A 23 11.37 3.50 7.43
C ILE A 23 10.86 4.66 6.57
N GLY A 24 10.08 5.59 7.15
CA GLY A 24 9.63 6.82 6.48
C GLY A 24 8.51 6.63 5.46
N LEU A 25 7.88 5.45 5.39
CA LEU A 25 6.83 5.17 4.42
C LEU A 25 5.52 5.93 4.72
N ILE A 26 5.34 6.35 5.97
CA ILE A 26 4.18 7.12 6.42
C ILE A 26 4.66 8.32 7.22
N PRO A 27 4.11 9.51 6.96
CA PRO A 27 4.54 10.73 7.62
C PRO A 27 4.46 10.61 9.13
N ARG A 28 5.37 11.31 9.80
CA ARG A 28 5.32 11.45 11.25
C ARG A 28 4.29 12.49 11.69
N THR A 29 3.00 12.18 11.50
CA THR A 29 1.90 13.09 11.83
C THR A 29 1.73 13.30 13.33
N GLY A 30 1.10 14.45 13.64
CA GLY A 30 1.16 15.24 14.88
C GLY A 30 1.07 14.49 16.21
N ARG A 31 1.50 15.20 17.26
CA ARG A 31 1.32 14.77 18.65
C ARG A 31 0.18 15.56 19.29
N THR A 32 -0.63 14.89 20.10
CA THR A 32 -1.49 15.53 21.11
C THR A 32 -0.64 16.33 22.10
N GLU A 33 -1.26 17.24 22.86
CA GLU A 33 -0.60 17.94 23.98
C GLU A 33 -0.01 16.96 25.01
N GLY A 34 -0.59 15.76 25.16
CA GLY A 34 -0.06 14.67 26.00
C GLY A 34 1.03 13.81 25.35
N GLY A 35 1.52 14.16 24.16
CA GLY A 35 2.60 13.46 23.46
C GLY A 35 2.17 12.22 22.65
N PHE A 36 0.89 11.84 22.67
CA PHE A 36 0.37 10.71 21.88
C PHE A 36 0.26 11.06 20.41
N ARG A 37 0.54 10.08 19.55
CA ARG A 37 0.45 10.24 18.10
C ARG A 37 -0.99 10.28 17.60
N LEU A 38 -1.25 11.17 16.65
CA LEU A 38 -2.53 11.29 15.96
C LEU A 38 -2.36 10.99 14.47
N TYR A 39 -3.20 10.07 14.00
CA TYR A 39 -3.36 9.74 12.59
C TYR A 39 -4.59 10.44 12.03
N THR A 40 -4.46 10.92 10.80
CA THR A 40 -5.51 11.57 10.01
C THR A 40 -6.20 10.57 9.08
N GLU A 41 -7.36 10.94 8.54
CA GLU A 41 -8.03 10.13 7.50
C GLU A 41 -7.17 9.97 6.24
N GLU A 42 -6.32 10.96 5.98
CA GLU A 42 -5.38 10.92 4.87
C GLU A 42 -4.27 9.88 5.12
N ASP A 43 -3.73 9.81 6.35
CA ASP A 43 -2.79 8.75 6.74
C ASP A 43 -3.41 7.35 6.56
N LEU A 44 -4.71 7.23 6.84
CA LEU A 44 -5.44 5.97 6.65
C LEU A 44 -5.53 5.60 5.17
N ARG A 45 -5.87 6.55 4.30
CA ARG A 45 -5.90 6.32 2.84
C ARG A 45 -4.54 5.86 2.33
N ARG A 46 -3.46 6.56 2.71
CA ARG A 46 -2.08 6.15 2.36
C ARG A 46 -1.77 4.73 2.82
N MET A 47 -2.14 4.38 4.06
CA MET A 47 -1.91 3.04 4.57
C MET A 47 -2.69 1.95 3.82
N LEU A 48 -3.96 2.20 3.50
CA LEU A 48 -4.76 1.24 2.75
C LEU A 48 -4.19 1.01 1.34
N THR A 49 -3.62 2.04 0.72
CA THR A 49 -2.86 1.91 -0.55
C THR A 49 -1.63 1.03 -0.37
N ILE A 50 -0.77 1.29 0.63
CA ILE A 50 0.41 0.46 0.95
C ILE A 50 0.03 -1.01 1.12
N ARG A 51 -1.06 -1.28 1.87
CA ARG A 51 -1.54 -2.65 2.11
C ARG A 51 -1.94 -3.36 0.82
N ARG A 52 -2.62 -2.67 -0.10
CA ARG A 52 -3.01 -3.23 -1.42
C ARG A 52 -1.78 -3.51 -2.28
N MET A 53 -0.81 -2.61 -2.29
CA MET A 53 0.46 -2.82 -3.00
C MET A 53 1.22 -4.03 -2.45
N LYS A 54 1.24 -4.23 -1.13
CA LYS A 54 1.91 -5.38 -0.53
C LYS A 54 1.34 -6.70 -1.03
N ALA A 55 0.02 -6.78 -1.23
CA ALA A 55 -0.65 -7.96 -1.77
C ALA A 55 -0.26 -8.27 -3.23
N LEU A 56 0.10 -7.24 -4.01
CA LEU A 56 0.61 -7.39 -5.39
C LEU A 56 2.12 -7.61 -5.46
N GLY A 57 2.80 -7.75 -4.31
CA GLY A 57 4.22 -8.07 -4.25
C GLY A 57 5.15 -6.88 -4.47
N TYR A 58 4.67 -5.65 -4.32
CA TYR A 58 5.55 -4.48 -4.29
C TYR A 58 6.51 -4.54 -3.08
N SER A 59 7.70 -3.97 -3.26
CA SER A 59 8.67 -3.68 -2.22
C SER A 59 8.31 -2.38 -1.49
N THR A 60 8.82 -2.21 -0.27
CA THR A 60 8.64 -0.98 0.49
C THR A 60 9.13 0.26 -0.27
N ARG A 61 10.22 0.12 -1.04
CA ARG A 61 10.76 1.20 -1.87
C ARG A 61 9.78 1.62 -2.96
N GLU A 62 9.23 0.66 -3.71
CA GLU A 62 8.23 0.95 -4.74
C GLU A 62 6.94 1.55 -4.14
N MET A 63 6.58 1.15 -2.92
CA MET A 63 5.45 1.77 -2.20
C MET A 63 5.71 3.24 -1.89
N GLY A 64 6.91 3.58 -1.39
CA GLY A 64 7.29 4.96 -1.14
C GLY A 64 7.30 5.80 -2.41
N GLU A 65 7.92 5.27 -3.48
CA GLU A 65 7.96 5.93 -4.79
C GLU A 65 6.55 6.21 -5.35
N LEU A 66 5.60 5.29 -5.19
CA LEU A 66 4.22 5.54 -5.62
C LEU A 66 3.54 6.63 -4.77
N LEU A 67 3.72 6.61 -3.45
CA LEU A 67 3.12 7.62 -2.57
C LEU A 67 3.67 9.01 -2.87
N GLU A 68 4.97 9.14 -3.10
CA GLU A 68 5.59 10.40 -3.52
C GLU A 68 5.01 10.89 -4.85
N LEU A 69 4.80 10.00 -5.82
CA LEU A 69 4.18 10.34 -7.10
C LEU A 69 2.75 10.83 -6.95
N LEU A 70 1.97 10.21 -6.05
CA LEU A 70 0.61 10.65 -5.73
C LEU A 70 0.62 12.03 -5.06
N ASP A 71 1.52 12.25 -4.10
CA ASP A 71 1.67 13.54 -3.41
C ASP A 71 2.03 14.66 -4.39
N ILE A 72 2.92 14.40 -5.37
CA ILE A 72 3.27 15.35 -6.43
C ILE A 72 2.05 15.61 -7.35
N PHE A 73 1.35 14.55 -7.77
CA PHE A 73 0.23 14.66 -8.71
C PHE A 73 -0.96 15.43 -8.12
N GLU A 74 -1.27 15.19 -6.83
CA GLU A 74 -2.35 15.87 -6.09
C GLU A 74 -1.93 17.24 -5.55
N GLY A 75 -0.64 17.54 -5.53
CA GLY A 75 -0.05 18.74 -4.98
C GLY A 75 -0.16 19.99 -5.87
N GLN A 76 0.14 21.13 -5.25
CA GLN A 76 0.34 22.41 -5.94
C GLN A 76 1.77 22.51 -6.46
N VAL A 77 2.07 21.77 -7.53
CA VAL A 77 3.36 21.77 -8.22
C VAL A 77 3.22 22.38 -9.64
N PRO A 78 4.34 22.80 -10.27
CA PRO A 78 4.34 23.17 -11.69
C PRO A 78 3.76 22.08 -12.59
N GLU A 79 3.12 22.48 -13.69
CA GLU A 79 2.43 21.55 -14.59
C GLU A 79 3.38 20.49 -15.17
N GLU A 80 4.63 20.86 -15.46
CA GLU A 80 5.65 19.93 -15.96
C GLU A 80 5.94 18.80 -14.96
N GLU A 81 6.05 19.11 -13.67
CA GLU A 81 6.26 18.11 -12.61
C GLU A 81 5.03 17.21 -12.45
N ARG A 82 3.83 17.80 -12.49
CA ARG A 82 2.56 17.05 -12.43
C ARG A 82 2.42 16.08 -13.59
N GLU A 83 2.72 16.50 -14.81
CA GLU A 83 2.63 15.65 -16.00
C GLU A 83 3.71 14.56 -16.01
N SER A 84 4.91 14.86 -15.51
CA SER A 84 5.94 13.83 -15.27
C SER A 84 5.48 12.79 -14.25
N ALA A 85 4.89 13.21 -13.13
CA ALA A 85 4.33 12.31 -12.13
C ALA A 85 3.18 11.47 -12.72
N ARG A 86 2.30 12.09 -13.50
CA ARG A 86 1.21 11.42 -14.22
C ARG A 86 1.73 10.31 -15.14
N ALA A 87 2.75 10.58 -15.95
CA ALA A 87 3.34 9.58 -16.82
C ALA A 87 3.89 8.38 -16.04
N ARG A 88 4.55 8.62 -14.90
CA ARG A 88 5.06 7.56 -14.01
C ARG A 88 3.95 6.79 -13.30
N LEU A 89 2.84 7.45 -12.95
CA LEU A 89 1.64 6.81 -12.40
C LEU A 89 0.98 5.90 -13.44
N LEU A 90 0.90 6.31 -14.70
CA LEU A 90 0.40 5.48 -15.79
C LEU A 90 1.27 4.23 -15.99
N ALA A 91 2.59 4.38 -15.98
CA ALA A 91 3.50 3.22 -16.04
C ALA A 91 3.33 2.28 -14.83
N THR A 92 3.09 2.85 -13.64
CA THR A 92 2.83 2.04 -12.42
C THR A 92 1.50 1.30 -12.52
N LEU A 93 0.48 1.88 -13.16
CA LEU A 93 -0.80 1.22 -13.42
C LEU A 93 -0.62 0.01 -14.33
N GLU A 94 0.18 0.13 -15.39
CA GLU A 94 0.52 -0.98 -16.29
C GLU A 94 1.27 -2.10 -15.54
N ASP A 95 2.27 -1.76 -14.73
CA ASP A 95 2.97 -2.74 -13.89
C ASP A 95 2.02 -3.44 -12.88
N ALA A 96 1.10 -2.70 -12.27
CA ALA A 96 0.11 -3.26 -11.36
C ALA A 96 -0.82 -4.25 -12.07
N GLN A 97 -1.19 -3.99 -13.33
CA GLN A 97 -1.97 -4.92 -14.15
C GLN A 97 -1.18 -6.21 -14.42
N LEU A 98 0.09 -6.11 -14.79
CA LEU A 98 0.96 -7.28 -15.00
C LEU A 98 1.13 -8.13 -13.73
N ARG A 99 1.32 -7.48 -12.57
CA ARG A 99 1.41 -8.17 -11.28
C ARG A 99 0.10 -8.85 -10.90
N ARG A 100 -1.05 -8.21 -11.15
CA ARG A 100 -2.37 -8.81 -10.96
C ARG A 100 -2.52 -10.07 -11.82
N GLU A 101 -2.15 -10.03 -13.10
CA GLU A 101 -2.22 -11.21 -13.97
C GLU A 101 -1.32 -12.35 -13.47
N LYS A 102 -0.12 -12.02 -13.00
CA LYS A 102 0.77 -13.01 -12.39
C LYS A 102 0.14 -13.64 -11.14
N LEU A 103 -0.50 -12.84 -10.28
CA LEU A 103 -1.20 -13.33 -9.11
C LEU A 103 -2.40 -14.21 -9.50
N ALA A 104 -3.16 -13.83 -10.52
CA ALA A 104 -4.29 -14.64 -11.02
C ALA A 104 -3.83 -16.03 -11.48
N ARG A 105 -2.70 -16.11 -12.21
CA ARG A 105 -2.09 -17.40 -12.59
C ARG A 105 -1.65 -18.24 -11.37
N GLN A 106 -1.28 -17.61 -10.26
CA GLN A 106 -0.95 -18.35 -9.03
C GLN A 106 -2.22 -18.90 -8.36
N VAL A 107 -3.33 -18.16 -8.41
CA VAL A 107 -4.63 -18.65 -7.93
C VAL A 107 -5.08 -19.86 -8.74
N GLU A 108 -5.03 -19.78 -10.08
CA GLU A 108 -5.36 -20.90 -10.97
C GLU A 108 -4.58 -22.17 -10.61
N ARG A 109 -3.26 -22.06 -10.42
CA ARG A 109 -2.41 -23.19 -10.00
C ARG A 109 -2.76 -23.73 -8.62
N ALA A 110 -3.15 -22.87 -7.69
CA ALA A 110 -3.60 -23.28 -6.37
C ALA A 110 -4.91 -24.08 -6.47
N ASP A 111 -5.84 -23.64 -7.32
CA ASP A 111 -7.10 -24.33 -7.56
C ASP A 111 -6.89 -25.70 -8.22
N GLU A 112 -5.99 -25.79 -9.20
CA GLU A 112 -5.56 -27.07 -9.80
C GLU A 112 -5.01 -28.04 -8.74
N PHE A 113 -4.12 -27.56 -7.88
CA PHE A 113 -3.56 -28.36 -6.78
C PHE A 113 -4.64 -28.86 -5.81
N LEU A 114 -5.59 -27.99 -5.44
CA LEU A 114 -6.73 -28.38 -4.60
C LEU A 114 -7.61 -29.42 -5.29
N GLY A 115 -7.79 -29.34 -6.60
CA GLY A 115 -8.48 -30.35 -7.42
C GLY A 115 -7.82 -31.73 -7.30
N ILE A 116 -6.50 -31.80 -7.50
CA ILE A 116 -5.71 -33.04 -7.39
C ILE A 116 -5.87 -33.68 -6.00
N LEU A 117 -5.87 -32.89 -4.93
CA LEU A 117 -6.06 -33.41 -3.58
C LEU A 117 -7.47 -33.97 -3.37
N ARG A 118 -8.51 -33.31 -3.89
CA ARG A 118 -9.91 -33.77 -3.75
C ARG A 118 -10.13 -35.11 -4.46
N GLU A 119 -9.62 -35.26 -5.68
CA GLU A 119 -9.75 -36.52 -6.45
C GLU A 119 -9.04 -37.70 -5.77
N ARG A 120 -7.97 -37.46 -5.02
CA ARG A 120 -7.26 -38.51 -4.28
C ARG A 120 -7.90 -38.90 -2.96
N LEU A 121 -8.71 -38.00 -2.39
CA LEU A 121 -9.38 -38.20 -1.10
C LEU A 121 -10.82 -38.73 -1.27
N SER A 122 -11.35 -38.76 -2.49
CA SER A 122 -12.61 -39.43 -2.86
C SER A 122 -12.41 -40.91 -3.12
#